data_AF-A0A536XCH0-F1
#
_entry.id   AF-A0A536XCH0-F1
#
_cell.length_a   1.000
_cell.length_b   1.000
_cell.length_c   1.000
_cell.angle_alpha   90.00
_cell.angle_beta   90.00
_cell.angle_gamma   90.00
#
_symmetry.space_group_name_H-M   'P 1'
#
loop_
_entity.id
_entity.type
_entity.pdbx_description
1 polymer ?
#
loop_
_entity_poly.entity_id
_entity_poly.type
_entity_poly.pdbx_seq_one_letter_code
_entity_poly.pdbx_strand_id
1 'polypeptide(L)'
;MSKRILQFLLALAACQFGLPLTAYAALAAPTLQVTASSGTCTLSWNSVSGANGYDVYRAGNWIQYTNSTSYANTGLTNGTTYSYTVDAQNDTTSPLTVSPQSASVNCTPGSASSTTYQIVGYYPGWTSGTYPVNSTNINASHLTLINYAFLNICWNGVQGNPDPSVNDVIPCQGGALNGAVVLGDYTNDPTNLKALVALKSVNPKLKVVASVGGWSWSNKFSTMANSSTSRTNFINSAVALVRQYKLDGLDIDWEYPTNIGVPCTSGNTCQRTTDKQNFVTLVQGLRSAFDSAGSADGKRYMITIAAGADASYVNDPNGSSAWLATLAASLEWINIMTYDFHGPWDTSSGFVAPLYRDPNDTSANAATFNSDASVKLFLATGIAANKLVLGEPFYGYGWAGCAKGTNGDGLYQACTGSAVGSQDSTFDFAFLTEQGYLTKDANGKYTVGGKGFARHWNSASKVPYLYNPSTKVFITYDDEASIHEKNNYIKSKGLRGGMFWELNADRNKTLGNVISNDLPH
;
A
#
# COMPACT_ATOMS: atom_id res chain seq x y z
N MET A 1 54.75 -57.31 32.60
CA MET A 1 54.53 -58.77 32.55
C MET A 1 53.03 -59.03 32.54
N SER A 2 52.62 -59.96 31.68
CA SER A 2 51.24 -60.30 31.30
C SER A 2 50.51 -61.13 32.37
N LYS A 3 49.17 -61.27 32.17
CA LYS A 3 48.21 -62.27 32.72
C LYS A 3 47.51 -61.87 34.03
N ARG A 4 46.24 -62.22 34.32
CA ARG A 4 45.01 -62.68 33.62
C ARG A 4 44.06 -63.11 34.77
N ILE A 5 42.73 -62.92 34.59
CA ILE A 5 41.63 -63.85 35.00
C ILE A 5 41.34 -63.95 36.53
N LEU A 6 40.23 -63.40 37.05
CA LEU A 6 38.81 -63.85 37.04
C LEU A 6 38.46 -64.60 38.34
N GLN A 7 37.52 -64.09 39.15
CA GLN A 7 36.47 -64.90 39.77
C GLN A 7 35.34 -64.06 40.37
N PHE A 8 34.15 -64.65 40.29
CA PHE A 8 32.81 -64.09 40.42
C PHE A 8 32.24 -64.27 41.85
N LEU A 9 31.32 -63.36 42.20
CA LEU A 9 30.13 -63.47 43.07
C LEU A 9 30.32 -63.73 44.59
N LEU A 10 29.96 -62.71 45.38
CA LEU A 10 28.92 -62.85 46.41
C LEU A 10 28.16 -61.52 46.56
N ALA A 11 26.83 -61.59 46.47
CA ALA A 11 25.91 -60.48 46.59
C ALA A 11 25.56 -60.20 48.06
N LEU A 12 25.31 -58.93 48.42
CA LEU A 12 24.06 -58.51 49.10
C LEU A 12 23.95 -56.97 49.15
N ALA A 13 22.88 -56.49 48.49
CA ALA A 13 22.09 -55.27 48.65
C ALA A 13 22.55 -54.11 49.58
N ALA A 14 22.58 -52.91 49.01
CA ALA A 14 21.63 -51.80 49.26
C ALA A 14 22.29 -50.40 49.36
N CYS A 15 22.28 -49.64 48.26
CA CYS A 15 21.93 -48.21 48.30
C CYS A 15 21.56 -47.75 46.88
N GLN A 16 20.27 -47.85 46.54
CA GLN A 16 19.69 -47.20 45.36
C GLN A 16 19.43 -45.73 45.71
N PHE A 17 20.25 -44.82 45.20
CA PHE A 17 19.81 -43.45 44.93
C PHE A 17 19.41 -43.37 43.45
N GLY A 18 18.18 -43.81 43.17
CA GLY A 18 17.51 -43.50 41.92
C GLY A 18 16.91 -42.10 42.00
N LEU A 19 17.65 -41.08 41.58
CA LEU A 19 17.03 -39.82 41.17
C LEU A 19 16.41 -40.04 39.79
N PRO A 20 15.15 -39.65 39.56
CA PRO A 20 14.61 -39.63 38.20
C PRO A 20 15.40 -38.59 37.41
N LEU A 21 16.11 -39.01 36.36
CA LEU A 21 16.52 -38.07 35.32
C LEU A 21 15.22 -37.57 34.67
N THR A 22 14.75 -36.40 35.08
CA THR A 22 13.82 -35.63 34.26
C THR A 22 14.57 -35.27 32.99
N ALA A 23 14.25 -35.95 31.88
CA ALA A 23 14.73 -35.57 30.57
C ALA A 23 14.19 -34.17 30.27
N TYR A 24 15.06 -33.16 30.32
CA TYR A 24 14.72 -31.82 29.86
C TYR A 24 14.39 -31.90 28.37
N ALA A 25 13.26 -31.31 27.96
CA ALA A 25 12.88 -31.25 26.56
C ALA A 25 13.97 -30.48 25.78
N ALA A 26 14.55 -31.12 24.78
CA ALA A 26 15.59 -30.51 23.96
C ALA A 26 15.03 -29.31 23.19
N LEU A 27 15.77 -28.20 23.17
CA LEU A 27 15.41 -27.02 22.37
C LEU A 27 15.56 -27.34 20.87
N ALA A 28 14.57 -26.92 20.08
CA ALA A 28 14.61 -27.03 18.62
C ALA A 28 15.54 -25.96 18.01
N ALA A 29 16.17 -26.27 16.87
CA ALA A 29 16.96 -25.29 16.13
C ALA A 29 16.05 -24.15 15.60
N PRO A 30 16.47 -22.88 15.70
CA PRO A 30 15.77 -21.77 15.06
C PRO A 30 15.76 -21.88 13.53
N THR A 31 14.72 -21.36 12.89
CA THR A 31 14.67 -21.14 11.44
C THR A 31 15.10 -19.71 11.15
N LEU A 32 16.34 -19.55 10.68
CA LEU A 32 16.96 -18.26 10.39
C LEU A 32 16.55 -17.73 9.01
N GLN A 33 16.25 -16.43 8.95
CA GLN A 33 16.10 -15.62 7.74
C GLN A 33 17.04 -14.42 7.82
N VAL A 34 17.55 -13.96 6.68
CA VAL A 34 18.44 -12.80 6.62
C VAL A 34 18.04 -11.87 5.48
N THR A 35 17.98 -10.57 5.75
CA THR A 35 17.78 -9.52 4.76
C THR A 35 19.02 -8.62 4.70
N ALA A 36 19.53 -8.38 3.50
CA ALA A 36 20.69 -7.53 3.27
C ALA A 36 20.27 -6.07 3.02
N SER A 37 21.01 -5.11 3.57
CA SER A 37 20.94 -3.68 3.24
C SER A 37 22.34 -3.08 3.26
N SER A 38 22.47 -1.76 3.03
CA SER A 38 23.79 -1.12 2.97
C SER A 38 24.56 -1.28 4.28
N GLY A 39 25.70 -1.97 4.21
CA GLY A 39 26.58 -2.24 5.34
C GLY A 39 25.94 -3.07 6.45
N THR A 40 24.79 -3.71 6.20
CA THR A 40 24.01 -4.38 7.25
C THR A 40 23.39 -5.69 6.75
N CYS A 41 23.42 -6.71 7.60
CA CYS A 41 22.60 -7.92 7.47
C CYS A 41 21.65 -7.97 8.66
N THR A 42 20.34 -7.89 8.42
CA THR A 42 19.32 -8.06 9.46
C THR A 42 18.86 -9.51 9.49
N LEU A 43 19.12 -10.17 10.62
CA LEU A 43 18.76 -11.55 10.90
C LEU A 43 17.44 -11.58 11.69
N SER A 44 16.56 -12.52 11.36
CA SER A 44 15.35 -12.82 12.13
C SER A 44 15.10 -14.32 12.17
N TRP A 45 14.47 -14.80 13.24
CA TRP A 45 14.14 -16.22 13.42
C TRP A 45 12.84 -16.40 14.19
N ASN A 46 12.29 -17.62 14.17
CA ASN A 46 11.11 -17.95 14.99
C ASN A 46 11.49 -18.09 16.46
N SER A 47 10.53 -17.80 17.36
CA SER A 47 10.69 -18.14 18.77
C SER A 47 10.80 -19.67 18.95
N VAL A 48 11.60 -20.10 19.93
CA VAL A 48 11.82 -21.51 20.26
C VAL A 48 11.21 -21.77 21.64
N SER A 49 10.28 -22.72 21.71
CA SER A 49 9.61 -23.07 22.97
C SER A 49 10.63 -23.49 24.02
N GLY A 50 10.58 -22.86 25.20
CA GLY A 50 11.50 -23.12 26.30
C GLY A 50 12.85 -22.39 26.20
N ALA A 51 13.12 -21.61 25.15
CA ALA A 51 14.30 -20.75 25.08
C ALA A 51 14.05 -19.38 25.74
N ASN A 52 15.07 -18.81 26.35
CA ASN A 52 15.05 -17.45 26.91
C ASN A 52 16.15 -16.52 26.35
N GLY A 53 16.98 -17.04 25.44
CA GLY A 53 18.00 -16.28 24.72
C GLY A 53 18.48 -17.02 23.47
N TYR A 54 19.29 -16.32 22.68
CA TYR A 54 19.84 -16.79 21.41
C TYR A 54 21.27 -16.31 21.23
N ASP A 55 22.14 -17.19 20.70
CA ASP A 55 23.47 -16.82 20.24
C ASP A 55 23.51 -16.74 18.72
N VAL A 56 24.10 -15.66 18.22
CA VAL A 56 24.28 -15.37 16.80
C VAL A 56 25.73 -15.59 16.41
N TYR A 57 25.93 -16.29 15.30
CA TYR A 57 27.26 -16.60 14.76
C TYR A 57 27.43 -16.02 13.36
N ARG A 58 28.64 -15.57 13.05
CA ARG A 58 29.07 -15.17 11.70
C ARG A 58 30.30 -15.95 11.29
N ALA A 59 30.19 -16.66 10.16
CA ALA A 59 31.23 -17.58 9.68
C ALA A 59 31.70 -18.57 10.77
N GLY A 60 30.76 -19.06 11.58
CA GLY A 60 31.01 -19.99 12.69
C GLY A 60 31.54 -19.35 13.98
N ASN A 61 31.86 -18.05 13.99
CA ASN A 61 32.30 -17.34 15.19
C ASN A 61 31.12 -16.69 15.90
N TRP A 62 31.05 -16.82 17.22
CA TRP A 62 30.06 -16.10 18.03
C TRP A 62 30.26 -14.58 17.90
N ILE A 63 29.18 -13.84 17.72
CA ILE A 63 29.22 -12.38 17.57
C ILE A 63 28.29 -11.61 18.50
N GLN A 64 27.19 -12.22 18.97
CA GLN A 64 26.22 -11.54 19.82
C GLN A 64 25.30 -12.54 20.53
N TYR A 65 24.97 -12.24 21.79
CA TYR A 65 23.81 -12.81 22.51
C TYR A 65 22.62 -11.83 22.46
N THR A 66 21.39 -12.36 22.34
CA THR A 66 20.17 -11.56 22.38
C THR A 66 18.97 -12.34 22.93
N ASN A 67 18.10 -11.66 23.67
CA ASN A 67 16.79 -12.19 24.10
C ASN A 67 15.67 -11.89 23.08
N SER A 68 15.99 -11.17 22.01
CA SER A 68 15.09 -10.91 20.87
C SER A 68 15.19 -12.03 19.84
N THR A 69 14.18 -12.18 18.99
CA THR A 69 14.20 -13.07 17.82
C THR A 69 14.73 -12.38 16.56
N SER A 70 15.54 -11.34 16.74
CA SER A 70 16.16 -10.56 15.66
C SER A 70 17.48 -9.94 16.09
N TYR A 71 18.36 -9.72 15.12
CA TYR A 71 19.64 -9.04 15.30
C TYR A 71 20.09 -8.36 13.99
N ALA A 72 20.55 -7.11 14.06
CA ALA A 72 21.13 -6.41 12.92
C ALA A 72 22.66 -6.36 13.05
N ASN A 73 23.36 -7.06 12.16
CA ASN A 73 24.82 -6.99 12.06
C ASN A 73 25.22 -5.84 11.14
N THR A 74 25.69 -4.73 11.71
CA THR A 74 26.01 -3.48 11.00
C THR A 74 27.52 -3.32 10.79
N GLY A 75 27.93 -2.30 10.02
CA GLY A 75 29.35 -2.02 9.74
C GLY A 75 30.02 -3.03 8.81
N LEU A 76 29.23 -3.79 8.05
CA LEU A 76 29.69 -4.79 7.10
C LEU A 76 30.22 -4.14 5.81
N THR A 77 31.12 -4.83 5.12
CA THR A 77 31.64 -4.42 3.83
C THR A 77 30.66 -4.84 2.72
N ASN A 78 30.21 -3.87 1.95
CA ASN A 78 29.33 -4.12 0.80
C ASN A 78 30.02 -4.99 -0.27
N GLY A 79 29.26 -5.85 -0.93
CA GLY A 79 29.73 -6.85 -1.89
C GLY A 79 30.38 -8.09 -1.25
N THR A 80 30.59 -8.10 0.07
CA THR A 80 31.17 -9.25 0.78
C THR A 80 30.06 -10.16 1.29
N THR A 81 30.15 -11.45 0.99
CA THR A 81 29.19 -12.44 1.49
C THR A 81 29.59 -12.90 2.89
N TYR A 82 28.64 -12.84 3.83
CA TYR A 82 28.75 -13.32 5.20
C TYR A 82 27.77 -14.47 5.42
N SER A 83 28.19 -15.52 6.14
CA SER A 83 27.31 -16.63 6.53
C SER A 83 26.91 -16.50 7.99
N TYR A 84 25.65 -16.82 8.30
CA TYR A 84 25.08 -16.70 9.63
C TYR A 84 24.38 -17.99 10.08
N THR A 85 24.50 -18.27 11.37
CA THR A 85 23.72 -19.29 12.09
C THR A 85 23.27 -18.76 13.45
N VAL A 86 22.21 -19.33 14.00
CA VAL A 86 21.68 -18.98 15.33
C VAL A 86 21.34 -20.25 16.10
N ASP A 87 21.66 -20.31 17.40
CA ASP A 87 21.12 -21.31 18.32
C ASP A 87 20.26 -20.67 19.41
N ALA A 88 19.38 -21.48 20.00
CA ALA A 88 18.51 -21.10 21.10
C ALA A 88 19.06 -21.64 22.42
N GLN A 89 18.89 -20.86 23.49
CA GLN A 89 19.42 -21.19 24.81
C GLN A 89 18.36 -21.05 25.90
N ASN A 90 18.54 -21.84 26.95
CA ASN A 90 17.86 -21.64 28.22
C ASN A 90 18.90 -21.66 29.35
N ASP A 91 19.23 -20.48 29.87
CA ASP A 91 20.18 -20.29 30.97
C ASP A 91 19.58 -20.49 32.37
N THR A 92 18.26 -20.75 32.46
CA THR A 92 17.57 -21.05 33.73
C THR A 92 17.59 -22.54 34.09
N THR A 93 18.13 -23.40 33.21
CA THR A 93 18.34 -24.83 33.48
C THR A 93 19.76 -25.13 33.96
N SER A 94 19.93 -26.16 34.79
CA SER A 94 21.24 -26.67 35.19
C SER A 94 21.36 -28.17 34.83
N PRO A 95 22.16 -28.56 33.83
CA PRO A 95 23.04 -27.71 33.01
C PRO A 95 22.25 -26.79 32.05
N LEU A 96 22.92 -25.73 31.56
CA LEU A 96 22.38 -24.85 30.52
C LEU A 96 22.03 -25.67 29.27
N THR A 97 20.85 -25.44 28.70
CA THR A 97 20.38 -26.16 27.52
C THR A 97 20.58 -25.30 26.27
N VAL A 98 21.20 -25.86 25.23
CA VAL A 98 21.41 -25.21 23.91
C VAL A 98 20.80 -26.08 22.80
N SER A 99 20.17 -25.48 21.80
CA SER A 99 19.70 -26.18 20.59
C SER A 99 20.85 -26.46 19.62
N PRO A 100 20.69 -27.34 18.62
CA PRO A 100 21.50 -27.27 17.42
C PRO A 100 21.39 -25.89 16.76
N GLN A 101 22.44 -25.46 16.05
CA GLN A 101 22.39 -24.25 15.24
C GLN A 101 21.42 -24.39 14.06
N SER A 102 20.85 -23.27 13.63
CA SER A 102 20.06 -23.17 12.40
C SER A 102 20.86 -23.63 11.18
N ALA A 103 20.17 -23.87 10.06
CA ALA A 103 20.84 -23.91 8.76
C ALA A 103 21.59 -22.59 8.50
N SER A 104 22.77 -22.69 7.89
CA SER A 104 23.57 -21.51 7.53
C SER A 104 22.89 -20.73 6.41
N VAL A 105 22.71 -19.43 6.62
CA VAL A 105 22.14 -18.51 5.61
C VAL A 105 23.19 -17.47 5.22
N ASN A 106 23.39 -17.28 3.93
CA ASN A 106 24.32 -16.27 3.40
C ASN A 106 23.61 -14.92 3.27
N CYS A 107 24.35 -13.84 3.51
CA CYS A 107 23.94 -12.47 3.28
C CYS A 107 25.09 -11.67 2.69
N THR A 108 24.81 -10.99 1.58
CA THR A 108 25.75 -10.11 0.90
C THR A 108 25.17 -8.69 0.98
N PRO A 109 25.61 -7.85 1.93
CA PRO A 109 25.27 -6.43 1.95
C PRO A 109 25.61 -5.82 0.59
N GLY A 110 24.62 -5.28 -0.11
CA GLY A 110 24.90 -4.50 -1.31
C GLY A 110 25.34 -3.10 -0.90
N SER A 111 26.03 -2.39 -1.80
CA SER A 111 25.92 -0.92 -1.79
C SER A 111 24.44 -0.60 -1.69
N ALA A 112 24.04 0.42 -0.91
CA ALA A 112 22.69 0.93 -1.01
C ALA A 112 22.36 0.99 -2.50
N SER A 113 21.48 0.11 -2.97
CA SER A 113 20.76 0.45 -4.17
C SER A 113 20.18 1.79 -3.78
N SER A 114 20.52 2.84 -4.52
CA SER A 114 19.78 4.09 -4.44
C SER A 114 18.40 3.79 -5.04
N THR A 115 17.69 2.81 -4.48
CA THR A 115 16.30 2.53 -4.78
C THR A 115 15.59 3.73 -4.21
N THR A 116 15.48 4.75 -5.06
CA THR A 116 14.68 5.92 -4.81
C THR A 116 13.25 5.49 -5.05
N TYR A 117 12.52 5.29 -3.96
CA TYR A 117 11.11 4.94 -4.03
C TYR A 117 10.30 6.14 -4.54
N GLN A 118 9.18 5.86 -5.18
CA GLN A 118 8.18 6.89 -5.44
C GLN A 118 7.26 7.03 -4.23
N ILE A 119 7.03 8.26 -3.81
CA ILE A 119 6.03 8.61 -2.81
C ILE A 119 5.04 9.55 -3.50
N VAL A 120 3.88 8.99 -3.83
CA VAL A 120 2.85 9.65 -4.64
C VAL A 120 1.70 10.08 -3.73
N GLY A 121 1.48 11.39 -3.57
CA GLY A 121 0.34 11.92 -2.84
C GLY A 121 -0.72 12.49 -3.76
N TYR A 122 -1.97 12.08 -3.62
CA TYR A 122 -3.09 12.74 -4.29
C TYR A 122 -3.50 14.02 -3.52
N TYR A 123 -3.56 15.15 -4.24
CA TYR A 123 -4.12 16.41 -3.76
C TYR A 123 -5.48 16.65 -4.44
N PRO A 124 -6.59 16.59 -3.70
CA PRO A 124 -7.90 16.86 -4.26
C PRO A 124 -8.18 18.36 -4.32
N GLY A 125 -8.44 18.88 -5.51
CA GLY A 125 -8.58 20.30 -5.83
C GLY A 125 -9.70 20.99 -5.04
N TRP A 126 -10.79 20.27 -4.77
CA TRP A 126 -11.92 20.75 -3.99
C TRP A 126 -11.57 21.02 -2.52
N THR A 127 -10.46 20.49 -2.02
CA THR A 127 -10.03 20.71 -0.62
C THR A 127 -9.32 22.03 -0.42
N SER A 128 -8.96 22.76 -1.50
CA SER A 128 -8.15 23.99 -1.44
C SER A 128 -8.68 25.10 -0.53
N GLY A 129 -10.01 25.14 -0.28
CA GLY A 129 -10.60 26.08 0.67
C GLY A 129 -10.31 25.77 2.15
N THR A 130 -10.15 24.49 2.51
CA THR A 130 -9.90 24.03 3.90
C THR A 130 -8.47 23.52 4.10
N TYR A 131 -7.82 23.10 3.02
CA TYR A 131 -6.46 22.57 2.97
C TYR A 131 -5.68 23.22 1.82
N PRO A 132 -5.41 24.55 1.89
CA PRO A 132 -4.74 25.27 0.81
C PRO A 132 -3.33 24.75 0.50
N VAL A 133 -2.92 24.86 -0.77
CA VAL A 133 -1.57 24.46 -1.22
C VAL A 133 -0.52 25.42 -0.67
N ASN A 134 0.20 24.99 0.36
CA ASN A 134 1.35 25.69 0.94
C ASN A 134 2.25 24.72 1.71
N SER A 135 3.42 25.19 2.16
CA SER A 135 4.40 24.38 2.89
C SER A 135 3.97 23.96 4.31
N THR A 136 2.95 24.60 4.89
CA THR A 136 2.39 24.19 6.19
C THR A 136 1.59 22.90 6.04
N ASN A 137 0.78 22.84 5.00
CA ASN A 137 -0.09 21.70 4.72
C ASN A 137 0.70 20.59 4.02
N ILE A 138 1.41 20.92 2.95
CA ILE A 138 2.10 19.94 2.11
C ILE A 138 3.61 20.01 2.38
N ASN A 139 4.15 18.93 2.97
CA ASN A 139 5.60 18.77 3.08
C ASN A 139 6.17 18.19 1.77
N ALA A 140 6.49 19.06 0.83
CA ALA A 140 7.04 18.69 -0.48
C ALA A 140 8.36 17.90 -0.42
N SER A 141 9.10 17.98 0.68
CA SER A 141 10.34 17.20 0.86
C SER A 141 10.11 15.72 1.13
N HIS A 142 8.87 15.32 1.47
CA HIS A 142 8.47 13.94 1.76
C HIS A 142 7.80 13.25 0.56
N LEU A 143 7.77 13.92 -0.59
CA LEU A 143 7.02 13.49 -1.77
C LEU A 143 7.94 13.49 -2.99
N THR A 144 7.79 12.48 -3.84
CA THR A 144 8.42 12.48 -5.17
C THR A 144 7.46 12.97 -6.24
N LEU A 145 6.16 12.75 -6.05
CA LEU A 145 5.13 13.15 -6.98
C LEU A 145 3.85 13.58 -6.26
N ILE A 146 3.22 14.65 -6.74
CA ILE A 146 1.85 15.03 -6.39
C ILE A 146 0.96 14.82 -7.61
N ASN A 147 -0.11 14.05 -7.43
CA ASN A 147 -1.21 13.93 -8.39
C ASN A 147 -2.30 14.95 -8.03
N TYR A 148 -2.58 15.90 -8.92
CA TYR A 148 -3.70 16.82 -8.77
C TYR A 148 -4.99 16.15 -9.21
N ALA A 149 -5.86 15.83 -8.25
CA ALA A 149 -7.17 15.25 -8.46
C ALA A 149 -8.25 16.35 -8.45
N PHE A 150 -9.25 16.39 -9.32
CA PHE A 150 -9.23 15.77 -10.63
C PHE A 150 -9.45 16.84 -11.70
N LEU A 151 -9.06 16.51 -12.92
CA LEU A 151 -9.49 17.18 -14.12
C LEU A 151 -10.57 16.32 -14.81
N ASN A 152 -11.29 16.93 -15.74
CA ASN A 152 -12.46 16.31 -16.36
C ASN A 152 -12.31 16.24 -17.90
N ILE A 153 -13.31 15.65 -18.56
CA ILE A 153 -13.39 15.51 -20.01
C ILE A 153 -14.60 16.29 -20.52
N CYS A 154 -14.39 17.12 -21.54
CA CYS A 154 -15.48 17.82 -22.19
C CYS A 154 -16.24 16.89 -23.15
N TRP A 155 -17.57 16.93 -23.09
CA TRP A 155 -18.42 16.29 -24.08
C TRP A 155 -19.72 17.06 -24.30
N ASN A 156 -20.03 17.39 -25.55
CA ASN A 156 -21.18 18.18 -25.98
C ASN A 156 -21.29 19.52 -25.24
N GLY A 157 -20.14 20.18 -25.03
CA GLY A 157 -20.06 21.49 -24.38
C GLY A 157 -20.27 21.48 -22.87
N VAL A 158 -20.36 20.31 -22.23
CA VAL A 158 -20.46 20.16 -20.76
C VAL A 158 -19.45 19.16 -20.21
N GLN A 159 -19.08 19.34 -18.95
CA GLN A 159 -18.27 18.42 -18.16
C GLN A 159 -19.02 17.98 -16.89
N GLY A 160 -18.43 17.08 -16.11
CA GLY A 160 -19.04 16.55 -14.90
C GLY A 160 -19.92 15.31 -15.14
N ASN A 161 -20.67 14.93 -14.12
CA ASN A 161 -21.56 13.79 -14.10
C ASN A 161 -23.01 14.18 -13.76
N PRO A 162 -23.95 14.04 -14.73
CA PRO A 162 -25.36 14.34 -14.52
C PRO A 162 -26.11 13.28 -13.71
N ASP A 163 -25.46 12.18 -13.31
CA ASP A 163 -26.11 11.18 -12.47
C ASP A 163 -26.62 11.82 -11.17
N PRO A 164 -27.87 11.57 -10.73
CA PRO A 164 -28.44 12.21 -9.54
C PRO A 164 -27.64 12.02 -8.24
N SER A 165 -26.86 10.94 -8.14
CA SER A 165 -25.99 10.68 -6.98
C SER A 165 -24.77 11.60 -6.93
N VAL A 166 -24.37 12.19 -8.06
CA VAL A 166 -23.25 13.14 -8.17
C VAL A 166 -23.79 14.56 -8.39
N ASN A 167 -24.67 14.73 -9.38
CA ASN A 167 -25.36 15.97 -9.72
C ASN A 167 -24.41 17.17 -9.92
N ASP A 168 -23.34 16.95 -10.68
CA ASP A 168 -22.33 17.96 -10.98
C ASP A 168 -22.18 18.11 -12.49
N VAL A 169 -22.68 19.20 -13.05
CA VAL A 169 -22.54 19.49 -14.49
C VAL A 169 -22.31 20.97 -14.68
N ILE A 170 -21.20 21.31 -15.33
CA ILE A 170 -20.90 22.69 -15.71
C ILE A 170 -20.49 22.79 -17.19
N PRO A 171 -20.64 23.97 -17.83
CA PRO A 171 -20.19 24.16 -19.20
C PRO A 171 -18.68 23.96 -19.36
N CYS A 172 -18.27 23.44 -20.52
CA CYS A 172 -16.86 23.44 -20.91
C CYS A 172 -16.39 24.87 -21.23
N GLN A 173 -15.24 25.28 -20.71
CA GLN A 173 -14.66 26.58 -21.05
C GLN A 173 -14.06 26.60 -22.46
N GLY A 174 -14.09 27.79 -23.07
CA GLY A 174 -13.28 28.10 -24.26
C GLY A 174 -13.65 27.32 -25.53
N GLY A 175 -14.87 26.77 -25.61
CA GLY A 175 -15.30 25.97 -26.77
C GLY A 175 -14.52 24.66 -26.90
N ALA A 176 -14.12 24.05 -25.78
CA ALA A 176 -13.39 22.80 -25.76
C ALA A 176 -14.09 21.71 -26.59
N LEU A 177 -13.30 20.99 -27.38
CA LEU A 177 -13.79 19.96 -28.28
C LEU A 177 -14.19 18.70 -27.50
N ASN A 178 -15.06 17.89 -28.11
CA ASN A 178 -15.41 16.57 -27.58
C ASN A 178 -14.16 15.70 -27.37
N GLY A 179 -13.96 15.27 -26.13
CA GLY A 179 -12.81 14.48 -25.69
C GLY A 179 -11.67 15.30 -25.09
N ALA A 180 -11.71 16.64 -25.12
CA ALA A 180 -10.65 17.45 -24.54
C ALA A 180 -10.60 17.33 -23.00
N VAL A 181 -9.39 17.31 -22.44
CA VAL A 181 -9.13 17.49 -21.01
C VAL A 181 -9.45 18.94 -20.63
N VAL A 182 -10.18 19.11 -19.54
CA VAL A 182 -10.66 20.41 -19.04
C VAL A 182 -10.50 20.48 -17.52
N LEU A 183 -10.37 21.70 -16.99
CA LEU A 183 -10.33 21.94 -15.55
C LEU A 183 -11.71 21.66 -14.94
N GLY A 184 -11.75 20.93 -13.82
CA GLY A 184 -12.99 20.63 -13.11
C GLY A 184 -13.58 21.86 -12.43
N ASP A 185 -12.72 22.68 -11.83
CA ASP A 185 -13.06 23.98 -11.25
C ASP A 185 -12.20 25.08 -11.88
N TYR A 186 -12.80 25.86 -12.76
CA TYR A 186 -12.11 26.93 -13.47
C TYR A 186 -11.62 28.09 -12.58
N THR A 187 -12.16 28.20 -11.37
CA THR A 187 -11.78 29.23 -10.41
C THR A 187 -10.55 28.81 -9.62
N ASN A 188 -10.59 27.59 -9.07
CA ASN A 188 -9.58 27.14 -8.11
C ASN A 188 -8.45 26.34 -8.75
N ASP A 189 -8.73 25.51 -9.76
CA ASP A 189 -7.71 24.65 -10.39
C ASP A 189 -6.49 25.43 -10.91
N PRO A 190 -6.64 26.57 -11.62
CA PRO A 190 -5.48 27.32 -12.09
C PRO A 190 -4.55 27.78 -10.98
N THR A 191 -5.11 28.16 -9.83
CA THR A 191 -4.36 28.63 -8.66
C THR A 191 -3.69 27.46 -7.96
N ASN A 192 -4.42 26.36 -7.74
CA ASN A 192 -3.90 25.15 -7.11
C ASN A 192 -2.74 24.54 -7.90
N LEU A 193 -2.91 24.36 -9.22
CA LEU A 193 -1.87 23.79 -10.08
C LEU A 193 -0.58 24.62 -10.05
N LYS A 194 -0.69 25.95 -10.12
CA LYS A 194 0.47 26.85 -10.03
C LYS A 194 1.15 26.76 -8.66
N ALA A 195 0.36 26.72 -7.59
CA ALA A 195 0.88 26.62 -6.22
C ALA A 195 1.60 25.27 -5.99
N LEU A 196 1.06 24.16 -6.52
CA LEU A 196 1.70 22.85 -6.43
C LEU A 196 3.03 22.83 -7.18
N VAL A 197 3.10 23.39 -8.39
CA VAL A 197 4.36 23.52 -9.13
C VAL A 197 5.36 24.42 -8.39
N ALA A 198 4.90 25.45 -7.67
CA ALA A 198 5.77 26.31 -6.87
C ALA A 198 6.44 25.56 -5.70
N LEU A 199 5.87 24.45 -5.21
CA LEU A 199 6.49 23.60 -4.20
C LEU A 199 7.82 22.98 -4.66
N LYS A 200 8.11 22.97 -5.97
CA LYS A 200 9.43 22.56 -6.49
C LYS A 200 10.57 23.47 -6.03
N SER A 201 10.28 24.67 -5.53
CA SER A 201 11.29 25.51 -4.86
C SER A 201 11.79 24.90 -3.54
N VAL A 202 10.96 24.11 -2.87
CA VAL A 202 11.30 23.35 -1.65
C VAL A 202 11.97 22.02 -2.03
N ASN A 203 11.41 21.31 -3.00
CA ASN A 203 11.96 20.07 -3.52
C ASN A 203 12.11 20.13 -5.06
N PRO A 204 13.30 20.47 -5.59
CA PRO A 204 13.52 20.59 -7.03
C PRO A 204 13.31 19.30 -7.83
N LYS A 205 13.28 18.14 -7.16
CA LYS A 205 13.03 16.84 -7.78
C LYS A 205 11.54 16.47 -7.84
N LEU A 206 10.70 17.17 -7.08
CA LEU A 206 9.26 16.94 -7.03
C LEU A 206 8.64 17.00 -8.42
N LYS A 207 7.76 16.04 -8.71
CA LYS A 207 6.93 16.00 -9.89
C LYS A 207 5.50 16.39 -9.55
N VAL A 208 4.86 17.12 -10.46
CA VAL A 208 3.45 17.47 -10.36
C VAL A 208 2.76 17.00 -11.62
N VAL A 209 1.81 16.10 -11.46
CA VAL A 209 1.04 15.48 -12.54
C VAL A 209 -0.44 15.79 -12.30
N ALA A 210 -1.21 16.01 -13.36
CA ALA A 210 -2.66 16.16 -13.25
C ALA A 210 -3.36 14.84 -13.52
N SER A 211 -4.28 14.45 -12.64
CA SER A 211 -5.08 13.24 -12.79
C SER A 211 -6.43 13.57 -13.42
N VAL A 212 -6.76 12.90 -14.52
CA VAL A 212 -8.04 13.07 -15.21
C VAL A 212 -8.97 11.91 -14.83
N GLY A 213 -10.20 12.21 -14.45
CA GLY A 213 -11.21 11.20 -14.12
C GLY A 213 -11.48 11.07 -12.64
N GLY A 214 -11.14 9.90 -12.07
CA GLY A 214 -11.57 9.45 -10.75
C GLY A 214 -13.00 8.94 -10.75
N TRP A 215 -13.45 8.49 -9.57
CA TRP A 215 -14.76 7.85 -9.38
C TRP A 215 -15.91 8.58 -10.06
N SER A 216 -16.13 9.87 -9.75
CA SER A 216 -17.31 10.60 -10.24
C SER A 216 -17.21 11.07 -11.69
N TRP A 217 -16.02 11.26 -12.25
CA TRP A 217 -15.83 11.86 -13.58
C TRP A 217 -15.29 10.89 -14.65
N SER A 218 -15.27 9.59 -14.35
CA SER A 218 -14.92 8.54 -15.32
C SER A 218 -16.00 8.25 -16.36
N ASN A 219 -17.20 8.78 -16.21
CA ASN A 219 -18.39 8.52 -17.03
C ASN A 219 -18.24 8.85 -18.52
N LYS A 220 -17.23 9.63 -18.92
CA LYS A 220 -16.98 10.03 -20.31
C LYS A 220 -15.83 9.29 -20.99
N PHE A 221 -15.04 8.51 -20.26
CA PHE A 221 -13.87 7.85 -20.86
C PHE A 221 -14.24 6.89 -21.98
N SER A 222 -15.21 6.00 -21.77
CA SER A 222 -15.60 5.01 -22.79
C SER A 222 -16.02 5.68 -24.09
N THR A 223 -16.74 6.81 -24.00
CA THR A 223 -17.14 7.59 -25.18
C THR A 223 -15.94 8.33 -25.81
N MET A 224 -15.10 9.00 -25.01
CA MET A 224 -13.92 9.73 -25.49
C MET A 224 -12.89 8.79 -26.14
N ALA A 225 -12.64 7.63 -25.55
CA ALA A 225 -11.63 6.70 -26.02
C ALA A 225 -12.05 5.97 -27.31
N ASN A 226 -13.34 5.98 -27.69
CA ASN A 226 -13.87 5.17 -28.78
C ASN A 226 -13.51 5.67 -30.19
N SER A 227 -13.27 6.97 -30.40
CA SER A 227 -12.98 7.52 -31.74
C SER A 227 -11.57 8.10 -31.84
N SER A 228 -10.95 8.01 -33.02
CA SER A 228 -9.64 8.62 -33.26
C SER A 228 -9.67 10.13 -33.06
N THR A 229 -10.73 10.81 -33.49
CA THR A 229 -10.90 12.26 -33.34
C THR A 229 -10.93 12.68 -31.87
N SER A 230 -11.76 12.04 -31.05
CA SER A 230 -11.86 12.39 -29.62
C SER A 230 -10.60 12.03 -28.83
N ARG A 231 -9.93 10.90 -29.17
CA ARG A 231 -8.60 10.60 -28.60
C ARG A 231 -7.57 11.66 -28.97
N THR A 232 -7.54 12.13 -30.22
CA THR A 232 -6.64 13.22 -30.63
C THR A 232 -6.94 14.52 -29.87
N ASN A 233 -8.22 14.85 -29.65
CA ASN A 233 -8.60 16.02 -28.85
C ASN A 233 -8.12 15.89 -27.39
N PHE A 234 -8.28 14.73 -26.78
CA PHE A 234 -7.75 14.43 -25.45
C PHE A 234 -6.23 14.63 -25.40
N ILE A 235 -5.50 14.01 -26.33
CA ILE A 235 -4.03 14.06 -26.37
C ILE A 235 -3.53 15.49 -26.57
N ASN A 236 -4.11 16.25 -27.52
CA ASN A 236 -3.69 17.61 -27.81
C ASN A 236 -3.96 18.57 -26.64
N SER A 237 -5.14 18.44 -26.02
CA SER A 237 -5.49 19.25 -24.84
C SER A 237 -4.65 18.88 -23.61
N ALA A 238 -4.31 17.60 -23.42
CA ALA A 238 -3.36 17.18 -22.38
C ALA A 238 -1.97 17.80 -22.58
N VAL A 239 -1.42 17.78 -23.81
CA VAL A 239 -0.15 18.45 -24.12
C VAL A 239 -0.21 19.95 -23.84
N ALA A 240 -1.30 20.61 -24.22
CA ALA A 240 -1.49 22.04 -23.97
C ALA A 240 -1.53 22.34 -22.48
N LEU A 241 -2.29 21.56 -21.71
CA LEU A 241 -2.43 21.69 -20.26
C LEU A 241 -1.08 21.53 -19.54
N VAL A 242 -0.34 20.44 -19.81
CA VAL A 242 0.93 20.19 -19.10
C VAL A 242 1.96 21.29 -19.38
N ARG A 243 1.95 21.88 -20.57
CA ARG A 243 2.79 23.04 -20.92
C ARG A 243 2.31 24.32 -20.24
N GLN A 244 1.02 24.61 -20.29
CA GLN A 244 0.41 25.81 -19.71
C GLN A 244 0.70 25.93 -18.22
N TYR A 245 0.57 24.83 -17.49
CA TYR A 245 0.76 24.79 -16.04
C TYR A 245 2.15 24.29 -15.61
N LYS A 246 3.07 24.04 -16.56
CA LYS A 246 4.42 23.53 -16.30
C LYS A 246 4.45 22.21 -15.49
N LEU A 247 3.47 21.35 -15.75
CA LEU A 247 3.35 20.03 -15.15
C LEU A 247 4.41 19.07 -15.71
N ASP A 248 4.64 17.96 -15.01
CA ASP A 248 5.56 16.92 -15.42
C ASP A 248 4.88 15.78 -16.20
N GLY A 249 3.55 15.75 -16.29
CA GLY A 249 2.84 14.68 -16.98
C GLY A 249 1.34 14.66 -16.73
N LEU A 250 0.72 13.53 -17.09
CA LEU A 250 -0.69 13.25 -16.89
C LEU A 250 -0.87 11.88 -16.22
N ASP A 251 -1.79 11.81 -15.28
CA ASP A 251 -2.30 10.57 -14.70
C ASP A 251 -3.71 10.34 -15.27
N ILE A 252 -4.01 9.10 -15.67
CA ILE A 252 -5.34 8.74 -16.16
C ILE A 252 -5.98 7.78 -15.15
N ASP A 253 -7.03 8.26 -14.50
CA ASP A 253 -7.79 7.50 -13.51
C ASP A 253 -9.16 7.17 -14.09
N TRP A 254 -9.19 6.16 -14.96
CA TRP A 254 -10.43 5.65 -15.56
C TRP A 254 -10.96 4.50 -14.72
N GLU A 255 -12.11 4.74 -14.08
CA GLU A 255 -12.83 3.78 -13.23
C GLU A 255 -14.17 3.31 -13.85
N TYR A 256 -14.21 2.21 -14.61
CA TYR A 256 -13.09 1.38 -15.08
C TYR A 256 -13.27 1.03 -16.57
N PRO A 257 -12.20 0.74 -17.33
CA PRO A 257 -12.36 0.21 -18.69
C PRO A 257 -13.19 -1.08 -18.65
N THR A 258 -14.22 -1.18 -19.49
CA THR A 258 -15.13 -2.34 -19.62
C THR A 258 -16.06 -2.61 -18.43
N ASN A 259 -15.98 -1.84 -17.34
CA ASN A 259 -16.80 -2.05 -16.15
C ASN A 259 -17.27 -0.70 -15.59
N ILE A 260 -18.58 -0.54 -15.40
CA ILE A 260 -19.14 0.67 -14.80
C ILE A 260 -18.81 0.67 -13.30
N GLY A 261 -17.72 1.35 -12.93
CA GLY A 261 -17.45 1.76 -11.55
C GLY A 261 -18.21 3.04 -11.18
N VAL A 262 -18.18 4.03 -12.06
CA VAL A 262 -18.83 5.35 -11.89
C VAL A 262 -20.37 5.33 -11.97
N PRO A 263 -21.09 6.21 -11.24
CA PRO A 263 -22.50 6.51 -11.53
C PRO A 263 -22.73 6.88 -12.99
N CYS A 264 -23.53 6.08 -13.71
CA CYS A 264 -23.79 6.26 -15.13
C CYS A 264 -25.26 6.59 -15.37
N THR A 265 -25.54 7.80 -15.83
CA THR A 265 -26.89 8.22 -16.20
C THR A 265 -27.45 7.33 -17.32
N SER A 266 -28.70 6.89 -17.14
CA SER A 266 -29.41 6.11 -18.16
C SER A 266 -29.37 6.78 -19.53
N GLY A 267 -29.04 6.00 -20.57
CA GLY A 267 -28.90 6.47 -21.95
C GLY A 267 -27.48 6.95 -22.33
N ASN A 268 -26.60 7.21 -21.37
CA ASN A 268 -25.18 7.48 -21.66
C ASN A 268 -24.41 6.16 -21.88
N THR A 269 -23.36 6.21 -22.71
CA THR A 269 -22.39 5.11 -22.74
C THR A 269 -21.22 5.39 -21.81
N CYS A 270 -21.17 4.64 -20.71
CA CYS A 270 -20.05 4.67 -19.77
C CYS A 270 -19.15 3.42 -19.84
N GLN A 271 -19.54 2.37 -20.59
CA GLN A 271 -18.69 1.19 -20.83
C GLN A 271 -18.88 0.60 -22.24
N ARG A 272 -17.84 -0.05 -22.75
CA ARG A 272 -17.83 -0.89 -23.96
C ARG A 272 -16.90 -2.07 -23.76
N THR A 273 -17.15 -3.16 -24.49
CA THR A 273 -16.24 -4.30 -24.55
C THR A 273 -14.87 -3.96 -25.15
N THR A 274 -14.79 -2.87 -25.94
CA THR A 274 -13.55 -2.39 -26.58
C THR A 274 -12.76 -1.38 -25.75
N ASP A 275 -13.22 -1.02 -24.54
CA ASP A 275 -12.62 0.04 -23.73
C ASP A 275 -11.14 -0.20 -23.43
N LYS A 276 -10.75 -1.43 -23.06
CA LYS A 276 -9.36 -1.78 -22.75
C LYS A 276 -8.42 -1.52 -23.93
N GLN A 277 -8.81 -1.91 -25.14
CA GLN A 277 -8.05 -1.75 -26.37
C GLN A 277 -8.05 -0.28 -26.83
N ASN A 278 -9.16 0.42 -26.64
CA ASN A 278 -9.26 1.86 -26.85
C ASN A 278 -8.34 2.62 -25.88
N PHE A 279 -8.23 2.16 -24.63
CA PHE A 279 -7.34 2.74 -23.63
C PHE A 279 -5.86 2.54 -24.00
N VAL A 280 -5.49 1.33 -24.44
CA VAL A 280 -4.15 1.05 -25.00
C VAL A 280 -3.83 2.01 -26.14
N THR A 281 -4.76 2.15 -27.10
CA THR A 281 -4.58 3.05 -28.26
C THR A 281 -4.44 4.51 -27.83
N LEU A 282 -5.25 4.97 -26.86
CA LEU A 282 -5.17 6.32 -26.31
C LEU A 282 -3.80 6.59 -25.68
N VAL A 283 -3.33 5.71 -24.80
CA VAL A 283 -2.09 5.90 -24.05
C VAL A 283 -0.86 5.81 -24.95
N GLN A 284 -0.85 4.94 -25.96
CA GLN A 284 0.22 4.91 -26.97
C GLN A 284 0.28 6.20 -27.79
N GLY A 285 -0.89 6.75 -28.16
CA GLY A 285 -0.99 8.06 -28.80
C GLY A 285 -0.48 9.19 -27.89
N LEU A 286 -0.88 9.18 -26.62
CA LEU A 286 -0.42 10.15 -25.63
C LEU A 286 1.09 10.08 -25.43
N ARG A 287 1.67 8.87 -25.33
CA ARG A 287 3.11 8.65 -25.20
C ARG A 287 3.88 9.25 -26.37
N SER A 288 3.43 8.99 -27.60
CA SER A 288 4.03 9.54 -28.82
C SER A 288 4.01 11.09 -28.83
N ALA A 289 2.87 11.68 -28.44
CA ALA A 289 2.73 13.13 -28.37
C ALA A 289 3.59 13.75 -27.25
N PHE A 290 3.65 13.09 -26.09
CA PHE A 290 4.47 13.51 -24.94
C PHE A 290 5.96 13.37 -25.20
N ASP A 291 6.41 12.35 -25.95
CA ASP A 291 7.80 12.21 -26.36
C ASP A 291 8.19 13.29 -27.37
N SER A 292 7.31 13.63 -28.31
CA SER A 292 7.51 14.71 -29.27
C SER A 292 7.57 16.08 -28.58
N ALA A 293 6.58 16.38 -27.73
CA ALA A 293 6.53 17.61 -26.95
C ALA A 293 7.72 17.72 -25.98
N GLY A 294 8.06 16.62 -25.33
CA GLY A 294 9.16 16.53 -24.39
C GLY A 294 10.53 16.75 -25.03
N SER A 295 10.74 16.21 -26.24
CA SER A 295 11.95 16.45 -27.03
C SER A 295 12.12 17.93 -27.39
N ALA A 296 11.03 18.61 -27.75
CA ALA A 296 11.04 20.06 -28.00
C ALA A 296 11.29 20.88 -26.73
N ASP A 297 10.79 20.42 -25.59
CA ASP A 297 10.85 21.15 -24.31
C ASP A 297 12.08 20.78 -23.46
N GLY A 298 12.90 19.82 -23.91
CA GLY A 298 14.09 19.35 -23.19
C GLY A 298 13.78 18.52 -21.93
N LYS A 299 12.61 17.85 -21.85
CA LYS A 299 12.24 17.01 -20.70
C LYS A 299 11.33 15.85 -21.10
N ARG A 300 11.29 14.78 -20.30
CA ARG A 300 10.31 13.71 -20.49
C ARG A 300 9.03 14.01 -19.72
N TYR A 301 7.89 14.01 -20.40
CA TYR A 301 6.58 14.05 -19.75
C TYR A 301 6.13 12.65 -19.32
N MET A 302 5.60 12.54 -18.12
CA MET A 302 5.20 11.29 -17.48
C MET A 302 3.76 10.91 -17.86
N ILE A 303 3.50 9.61 -17.93
CA ILE A 303 2.15 9.04 -18.00
C ILE A 303 2.03 7.98 -16.91
N THR A 304 1.12 8.18 -15.97
CA THR A 304 0.74 7.19 -14.98
C THR A 304 -0.74 6.86 -15.12
N ILE A 305 -1.16 5.78 -14.47
CA ILE A 305 -2.58 5.49 -14.30
C ILE A 305 -2.82 5.07 -12.84
N ALA A 306 -4.04 5.28 -12.37
CA ALA A 306 -4.60 4.51 -11.27
C ALA A 306 -5.38 3.32 -11.84
N ALA A 307 -5.24 2.15 -11.21
CA ALA A 307 -5.87 0.92 -11.67
C ALA A 307 -6.55 0.19 -10.52
N GLY A 308 -7.76 -0.33 -10.78
CA GLY A 308 -8.49 -1.18 -9.85
C GLY A 308 -7.69 -2.45 -9.48
N ALA A 309 -7.84 -2.88 -8.24
CA ALA A 309 -6.98 -3.89 -7.62
C ALA A 309 -7.49 -5.34 -7.75
N ASP A 310 -8.57 -5.57 -8.50
CA ASP A 310 -9.20 -6.89 -8.68
C ASP A 310 -9.17 -7.40 -10.13
N ALA A 311 -9.23 -8.73 -10.27
CA ALA A 311 -9.24 -9.42 -11.55
C ALA A 311 -10.38 -8.99 -12.47
N SER A 312 -11.54 -8.57 -11.94
CA SER A 312 -12.66 -8.06 -12.75
C SER A 312 -12.32 -6.80 -13.54
N TYR A 313 -11.36 -5.99 -13.07
CA TYR A 313 -10.87 -4.80 -13.77
C TYR A 313 -9.69 -5.12 -14.70
N VAL A 314 -8.83 -6.04 -14.29
CA VAL A 314 -7.58 -6.38 -14.98
C VAL A 314 -7.78 -7.40 -16.11
N ASN A 315 -8.60 -8.43 -15.91
CA ASN A 315 -8.71 -9.54 -16.86
C ASN A 315 -9.78 -9.27 -17.92
N ASP A 316 -9.49 -9.63 -19.16
CA ASP A 316 -10.47 -9.83 -20.22
C ASP A 316 -11.38 -11.01 -19.87
N PRO A 317 -12.57 -11.14 -20.50
CA PRO A 317 -13.50 -12.24 -20.25
C PRO A 317 -12.92 -13.64 -20.47
N ASN A 318 -11.85 -13.78 -21.25
CA ASN A 318 -11.13 -15.03 -21.47
C ASN A 318 -10.02 -15.31 -20.43
N GLY A 319 -9.90 -14.49 -19.39
CA GLY A 319 -8.89 -14.59 -18.35
C GLY A 319 -7.53 -13.99 -18.71
N SER A 320 -7.36 -13.45 -19.92
CA SER A 320 -6.13 -12.76 -20.33
C SER A 320 -6.01 -11.39 -19.68
N SER A 321 -4.80 -10.94 -19.40
CA SER A 321 -4.49 -9.58 -18.92
C SER A 321 -3.51 -8.86 -19.85
N ALA A 322 -3.36 -9.33 -21.10
CA ALA A 322 -2.31 -8.89 -22.03
C ALA A 322 -2.45 -7.42 -22.45
N TRP A 323 -3.68 -6.88 -22.46
CA TRP A 323 -3.91 -5.46 -22.74
C TRP A 323 -3.18 -4.57 -21.74
N LEU A 324 -3.15 -4.96 -20.46
CA LEU A 324 -2.55 -4.17 -19.39
C LEU A 324 -1.02 -4.17 -19.51
N ALA A 325 -0.40 -5.30 -19.86
CA ALA A 325 1.03 -5.35 -20.16
C ALA A 325 1.39 -4.45 -21.37
N THR A 326 0.54 -4.44 -22.40
CA THR A 326 0.71 -3.58 -23.58
C THR A 326 0.58 -2.10 -23.23
N LEU A 327 -0.42 -1.76 -22.41
CA LEU A 327 -0.62 -0.41 -21.87
C LEU A 327 0.61 0.03 -21.06
N ALA A 328 1.06 -0.83 -20.14
CA ALA A 328 2.15 -0.56 -19.23
C ALA A 328 3.46 -0.21 -19.94
N ALA A 329 3.71 -0.68 -21.16
CA ALA A 329 4.90 -0.31 -21.94
C ALA A 329 4.99 1.21 -22.20
N SER A 330 3.86 1.91 -22.22
CA SER A 330 3.79 3.37 -22.44
C SER A 330 3.76 4.20 -21.15
N LEU A 331 3.72 3.55 -19.99
CA LEU A 331 3.59 4.19 -18.69
C LEU A 331 4.93 4.31 -17.97
N GLU A 332 5.02 5.25 -17.04
CA GLU A 332 6.11 5.36 -16.09
C GLU A 332 5.94 4.30 -15.00
N TRP A 333 4.72 4.17 -14.46
CA TRP A 333 4.27 3.12 -13.54
C TRP A 333 2.74 3.10 -13.46
N ILE A 334 2.22 2.12 -12.70
CA ILE A 334 0.81 1.98 -12.36
C ILE A 334 0.67 2.16 -10.84
N ASN A 335 -0.24 3.04 -10.42
CA ASN A 335 -0.69 3.13 -9.04
C ASN A 335 -1.82 2.11 -8.86
N ILE A 336 -1.60 1.03 -8.09
CA ILE A 336 -2.63 0.03 -7.83
C ILE A 336 -3.46 0.51 -6.64
N MET A 337 -4.76 0.71 -6.82
CA MET A 337 -5.68 1.17 -5.77
C MET A 337 -6.02 0.02 -4.82
N THR A 338 -5.03 -0.44 -4.03
CA THR A 338 -5.15 -1.57 -3.09
C THR A 338 -5.89 -1.18 -1.81
N TYR A 339 -7.06 -0.58 -1.99
CA TYR A 339 -7.99 -0.12 -0.98
C TYR A 339 -9.41 -0.22 -1.54
N ASP A 340 -10.42 0.17 -0.75
CA ASP A 340 -11.85 0.02 -1.06
C ASP A 340 -12.27 -1.43 -1.34
N PHE A 341 -11.56 -2.40 -0.74
CA PHE A 341 -11.94 -3.81 -0.84
C PHE A 341 -13.25 -4.10 -0.11
N HIS A 342 -13.42 -3.53 1.08
CA HIS A 342 -14.66 -3.59 1.85
C HIS A 342 -15.05 -2.21 2.36
N GLY A 343 -16.36 -1.97 2.35
CA GLY A 343 -16.97 -0.73 2.81
C GLY A 343 -18.46 -0.94 3.09
N PRO A 344 -19.19 0.12 3.47
CA PRO A 344 -20.57 0.02 3.96
C PRO A 344 -21.61 -0.36 2.90
N TRP A 345 -21.17 -0.58 1.66
CA TRP A 345 -21.92 -1.32 0.64
C TRP A 345 -22.05 -2.82 0.95
N ASP A 346 -21.16 -3.37 1.79
CA ASP A 346 -21.24 -4.73 2.30
C ASP A 346 -22.14 -4.80 3.54
N THR A 347 -22.89 -5.90 3.64
CA THR A 347 -23.76 -6.17 4.80
C THR A 347 -23.00 -6.60 6.05
N SER A 348 -21.72 -6.90 5.92
CA SER A 348 -20.83 -7.29 7.03
C SER A 348 -19.59 -6.42 7.04
N SER A 349 -19.06 -6.16 8.24
CA SER A 349 -17.80 -5.44 8.42
C SER A 349 -16.62 -6.20 7.81
N GLY A 350 -15.65 -5.45 7.27
CA GLY A 350 -14.44 -5.99 6.66
C GLY A 350 -13.32 -4.95 6.62
N PHE A 351 -12.19 -5.32 6.02
CA PHE A 351 -11.03 -4.43 5.93
C PHE A 351 -11.01 -3.64 4.63
N VAL A 352 -10.82 -2.31 4.71
CA VAL A 352 -10.74 -1.45 3.52
C VAL A 352 -9.50 -1.74 2.68
N ALA A 353 -8.36 -2.02 3.32
CA ALA A 353 -7.07 -2.18 2.65
C ALA A 353 -6.15 -3.22 3.31
N PRO A 354 -6.59 -4.48 3.48
CA PRO A 354 -5.76 -5.52 4.08
C PRO A 354 -4.51 -5.80 3.22
N LEU A 355 -3.36 -5.97 3.87
CA LEU A 355 -2.11 -6.32 3.18
C LEU A 355 -2.16 -7.78 2.69
N TYR A 356 -2.66 -8.68 3.53
CA TYR A 356 -2.81 -10.10 3.25
C TYR A 356 -4.21 -10.61 3.59
N ARG A 357 -4.57 -11.78 3.06
CA ARG A 357 -5.78 -12.51 3.44
C ARG A 357 -5.78 -12.90 4.92
N ASP A 358 -6.88 -12.64 5.61
CA ASP A 358 -7.19 -13.29 6.89
C ASP A 358 -7.82 -14.67 6.64
N PRO A 359 -7.29 -15.78 7.19
CA PRO A 359 -7.93 -17.09 7.12
C PRO A 359 -9.35 -17.15 7.71
N ASN A 360 -9.68 -16.24 8.63
CA ASN A 360 -11.02 -16.13 9.23
C ASN A 360 -12.02 -15.37 8.36
N ASP A 361 -11.56 -14.70 7.32
CA ASP A 361 -12.45 -14.08 6.35
C ASP A 361 -13.09 -15.15 5.46
N THR A 362 -14.40 -15.28 5.62
CA THR A 362 -15.24 -16.25 4.88
C THR A 362 -15.96 -15.62 3.69
N SER A 363 -15.71 -14.34 3.39
CA SER A 363 -16.27 -13.68 2.21
C SER A 363 -15.80 -14.39 0.93
N ALA A 364 -16.64 -14.36 -0.12
CA ALA A 364 -16.33 -15.03 -1.39
C ALA A 364 -15.05 -14.48 -2.05
N ASN A 365 -14.71 -13.23 -1.75
CA ASN A 365 -13.57 -12.49 -2.28
C ASN A 365 -12.38 -12.42 -1.31
N ALA A 366 -12.44 -13.05 -0.13
CA ALA A 366 -11.36 -13.06 0.86
C ALA A 366 -9.96 -13.39 0.29
N ALA A 367 -9.91 -14.26 -0.73
CA ALA A 367 -8.66 -14.64 -1.39
C ALA A 367 -8.05 -13.56 -2.28
N THR A 368 -8.88 -12.68 -2.85
CA THR A 368 -8.47 -11.69 -3.85
C THR A 368 -8.52 -10.25 -3.34
N PHE A 369 -9.30 -9.98 -2.30
CA PHE A 369 -9.50 -8.63 -1.74
C PHE A 369 -8.42 -8.31 -0.70
N ASN A 370 -7.17 -8.28 -1.16
CA ASN A 370 -6.01 -7.86 -0.37
C ASN A 370 -4.84 -7.43 -1.28
N SER A 371 -3.97 -6.59 -0.74
CA SER A 371 -2.86 -5.96 -1.46
C SER A 371 -1.89 -6.98 -2.08
N ASP A 372 -1.55 -8.07 -1.38
CA ASP A 372 -0.63 -9.09 -1.89
C ASP A 372 -1.23 -9.86 -3.08
N ALA A 373 -2.53 -10.19 -3.03
CA ALA A 373 -3.23 -10.81 -4.15
C ALA A 373 -3.26 -9.87 -5.38
N SER A 374 -3.55 -8.59 -5.19
CA SER A 374 -3.54 -7.59 -6.26
C SER A 374 -2.15 -7.44 -6.88
N VAL A 375 -1.09 -7.31 -6.07
CA VAL A 375 0.27 -7.22 -6.62
C VAL A 375 0.67 -8.48 -7.38
N LYS A 376 0.31 -9.67 -6.87
CA LYS A 376 0.53 -10.93 -7.59
C LYS A 376 -0.20 -10.98 -8.93
N LEU A 377 -1.45 -10.50 -8.99
CA LEU A 377 -2.23 -10.39 -10.22
C LEU A 377 -1.49 -9.52 -11.26
N PHE A 378 -1.04 -8.32 -10.87
CA PHE A 378 -0.33 -7.41 -11.77
C PHE A 378 1.02 -8.00 -12.23
N LEU A 379 1.77 -8.65 -11.35
CA LEU A 379 3.03 -9.33 -11.71
C LEU A 379 2.79 -10.50 -12.67
N ALA A 380 1.71 -11.27 -12.49
CA ALA A 380 1.35 -12.39 -13.37
C ALA A 380 1.03 -11.94 -14.80
N THR A 381 0.69 -10.67 -15.02
CA THR A 381 0.53 -10.10 -16.36
C THR A 381 1.85 -9.93 -17.13
N GLY A 382 2.99 -10.01 -16.44
CA GLY A 382 4.33 -9.75 -17.00
C GLY A 382 4.86 -8.33 -16.73
N ILE A 383 4.14 -7.52 -15.96
CA ILE A 383 4.60 -6.17 -15.56
C ILE A 383 5.70 -6.31 -14.50
N ALA A 384 6.80 -5.60 -14.69
CA ALA A 384 7.90 -5.60 -13.73
C ALA A 384 7.48 -4.95 -12.40
N ALA A 385 7.96 -5.50 -11.28
CA ALA A 385 7.67 -4.99 -9.93
C ALA A 385 8.02 -3.49 -9.78
N ASN A 386 9.12 -3.05 -10.37
CA ASN A 386 9.54 -1.64 -10.38
C ASN A 386 8.69 -0.73 -11.29
N LYS A 387 7.55 -1.20 -11.82
CA LYS A 387 6.51 -0.39 -12.46
C LYS A 387 5.20 -0.37 -11.67
N LEU A 388 5.18 -0.95 -10.47
CA LEU A 388 4.00 -1.01 -9.62
C LEU A 388 4.24 -0.14 -8.38
N VAL A 389 3.27 0.70 -8.07
CA VAL A 389 3.22 1.52 -6.86
C VAL A 389 2.00 1.06 -6.04
N LEU A 390 2.20 0.77 -4.77
CA LEU A 390 1.17 0.21 -3.88
C LEU A 390 0.28 1.32 -3.32
N GLY A 391 -1.03 1.11 -3.28
CA GLY A 391 -1.99 2.03 -2.68
C GLY A 391 -2.08 1.90 -1.15
N GLU A 392 -2.02 3.03 -0.46
CA GLU A 392 -2.06 3.16 1.00
C GLU A 392 -3.10 4.23 1.37
N PRO A 393 -4.35 3.87 1.72
CA PRO A 393 -5.39 4.85 1.99
C PRO A 393 -5.13 5.56 3.33
N PHE A 394 -5.23 6.89 3.36
CA PHE A 394 -5.22 7.69 4.58
C PHE A 394 -6.62 7.83 5.19
N TYR A 395 -7.51 6.90 4.85
CA TYR A 395 -8.87 6.81 5.31
C TYR A 395 -9.28 5.36 5.49
N GLY A 396 -10.47 5.17 6.03
CA GLY A 396 -11.22 3.96 5.80
C GLY A 396 -12.71 4.20 5.96
N TYR A 397 -13.46 3.16 6.32
CA TYR A 397 -14.92 3.21 6.35
C TYR A 397 -15.51 2.70 7.65
N GLY A 398 -16.71 3.19 7.96
CA GLY A 398 -17.47 2.80 9.13
C GLY A 398 -18.82 2.16 8.84
N TRP A 399 -19.14 1.13 9.61
CA TRP A 399 -20.45 0.48 9.66
C TRP A 399 -21.13 0.73 11.01
N ALA A 400 -22.45 0.80 10.99
CA ALA A 400 -23.30 0.93 12.17
C ALA A 400 -24.07 -0.36 12.46
N GLY A 401 -24.37 -0.58 13.75
CA GLY A 401 -25.19 -1.70 14.20
C GLY A 401 -24.52 -3.07 14.06
N CYS A 402 -23.19 -3.12 13.97
CA CYS A 402 -22.45 -4.37 13.85
C CYS A 402 -22.55 -5.20 15.13
N ALA A 403 -22.97 -6.46 14.99
CA ALA A 403 -22.93 -7.40 16.11
C ALA A 403 -21.50 -7.53 16.66
N LYS A 404 -21.35 -7.86 17.94
CA LYS A 404 -20.02 -7.97 18.57
C LYS A 404 -19.21 -9.20 18.10
N GLY A 405 -19.89 -10.24 17.61
CA GLY A 405 -19.27 -11.52 17.28
C GLY A 405 -18.70 -12.27 18.49
N THR A 406 -18.06 -13.42 18.21
CA THR A 406 -17.45 -14.28 19.24
C THR A 406 -16.26 -13.61 19.93
N ASN A 407 -15.50 -12.79 19.18
CA ASN A 407 -14.31 -12.10 19.67
C ASN A 407 -14.64 -10.79 20.39
N GLY A 408 -15.90 -10.32 20.31
CA GLY A 408 -16.34 -9.09 20.97
C GLY A 408 -15.90 -7.80 20.28
N ASP A 409 -15.38 -7.88 19.06
CA ASP A 409 -14.69 -6.80 18.34
C ASP A 409 -15.38 -6.41 17.02
N GLY A 410 -16.52 -7.02 16.71
CA GLY A 410 -17.35 -6.65 15.55
C GLY A 410 -16.73 -6.92 14.18
N LEU A 411 -15.61 -7.64 14.07
CA LEU A 411 -14.99 -8.00 12.80
C LEU A 411 -15.73 -9.14 12.10
N TYR A 412 -15.97 -9.02 10.79
CA TYR A 412 -16.72 -9.99 9.98
C TYR A 412 -18.13 -10.27 10.51
N GLN A 413 -18.76 -9.24 11.08
CA GLN A 413 -20.09 -9.36 11.67
C GLN A 413 -21.11 -8.63 10.82
N ALA A 414 -22.34 -9.15 10.81
CA ALA A 414 -23.47 -8.47 10.18
C ALA A 414 -23.68 -7.09 10.81
N CYS A 415 -23.88 -6.10 9.95
CA CYS A 415 -24.14 -4.70 10.29
C CYS A 415 -25.47 -4.25 9.68
N THR A 416 -26.05 -3.16 10.18
CA THR A 416 -27.39 -2.70 9.77
C THR A 416 -27.36 -1.43 8.93
N GLY A 417 -26.19 -0.83 8.71
CA GLY A 417 -26.04 0.36 7.88
C GLY A 417 -24.65 0.99 7.97
N SER A 418 -24.54 2.21 7.45
CA SER A 418 -23.33 3.02 7.47
C SER A 418 -23.20 3.79 8.78
N ALA A 419 -21.98 3.88 9.34
CA ALA A 419 -21.68 4.86 10.37
C ALA A 419 -21.39 6.22 9.73
N VAL A 420 -21.66 7.31 10.44
CA VAL A 420 -21.40 8.68 9.95
C VAL A 420 -19.97 9.09 10.28
N GLY A 421 -19.18 9.38 9.26
CA GLY A 421 -17.78 9.80 9.33
C GLY A 421 -17.56 11.27 8.95
N SER A 422 -16.38 11.58 8.42
CA SER A 422 -16.00 12.94 7.99
C SER A 422 -16.72 13.39 6.73
N GLN A 423 -16.96 12.44 5.82
CA GLN A 423 -17.81 12.58 4.64
C GLN A 423 -18.57 11.27 4.47
N ASP A 424 -19.90 11.32 4.58
CA ASP A 424 -20.78 10.16 4.58
C ASP A 424 -20.32 9.09 5.57
N SER A 425 -19.73 8.00 5.08
CA SER A 425 -19.26 6.87 5.87
C SER A 425 -17.73 6.70 5.88
N THR A 426 -17.02 7.65 5.27
CA THR A 426 -15.56 7.72 5.25
C THR A 426 -15.04 8.26 6.57
N PHE A 427 -14.02 7.60 7.13
CA PHE A 427 -13.28 8.02 8.31
C PHE A 427 -11.84 8.25 7.92
N ASP A 428 -11.51 9.49 7.53
CA ASP A 428 -10.12 9.86 7.29
C ASP A 428 -9.29 9.88 8.58
N PHE A 429 -7.98 9.67 8.46
CA PHE A 429 -7.07 9.55 9.60
C PHE A 429 -7.03 10.85 10.42
N ALA A 430 -7.05 12.01 9.76
CA ALA A 430 -7.13 13.31 10.42
C ALA A 430 -8.41 13.42 11.27
N PHE A 431 -9.56 13.00 10.74
CA PHE A 431 -10.83 12.99 11.46
C PHE A 431 -10.80 12.03 12.65
N LEU A 432 -10.29 10.80 12.47
CA LEU A 432 -10.16 9.83 13.56
C LEU A 432 -9.36 10.38 14.73
N THR A 433 -8.26 11.08 14.44
CA THR A 433 -7.36 11.64 15.44
C THR A 433 -7.88 12.94 16.05
N GLU A 434 -8.38 13.88 15.25
CA GLU A 434 -8.91 15.17 15.72
C GLU A 434 -10.20 15.01 16.52
N GLN A 435 -11.05 14.06 16.14
CA GLN A 435 -12.25 13.75 16.88
C GLN A 435 -12.00 12.77 18.03
N GLY A 436 -10.77 12.29 18.25
CA GLY A 436 -10.42 11.43 19.38
C GLY A 436 -11.05 10.04 19.35
N TYR A 437 -11.41 9.52 18.17
CA TYR A 437 -11.70 8.08 17.99
C TYR A 437 -10.42 7.26 18.10
N LEU A 438 -9.30 7.85 17.69
CA LEU A 438 -7.96 7.31 17.80
C LEU A 438 -7.07 8.31 18.54
N THR A 439 -6.29 7.81 19.49
CA THR A 439 -5.47 8.58 20.42
C THR A 439 -4.07 7.98 20.52
N LYS A 440 -3.14 8.77 21.06
CA LYS A 440 -1.73 8.38 21.15
C LYS A 440 -1.48 7.41 22.31
N ASP A 441 -0.63 6.42 22.08
CA ASP A 441 -0.02 5.59 23.12
C ASP A 441 1.10 6.35 23.88
N ALA A 442 1.73 5.67 24.83
CA ALA A 442 2.85 6.21 25.61
C ALA A 442 4.07 6.60 24.77
N ASN A 443 4.19 6.09 23.54
CA ASN A 443 5.26 6.41 22.60
C ASN A 443 4.85 7.49 21.58
N GLY A 444 3.65 8.06 21.72
CA GLY A 444 3.14 9.11 20.85
C GLY A 444 2.56 8.63 19.52
N LYS A 445 2.35 7.32 19.32
CA LYS A 445 1.76 6.74 18.10
C LYS A 445 0.25 6.58 18.25
N TYR A 446 -0.52 6.80 17.18
CA TYR A 446 -1.98 6.69 17.20
C TYR A 446 -2.47 5.22 17.21
N THR A 447 -2.25 4.52 18.31
CA THR A 447 -2.52 3.08 18.47
C THR A 447 -3.47 2.79 19.64
N VAL A 448 -4.20 3.78 20.14
CA VAL A 448 -5.14 3.63 21.26
C VAL A 448 -6.53 4.13 20.86
N GLY A 449 -7.55 3.29 21.00
CA GLY A 449 -8.95 3.71 20.76
C GLY A 449 -9.43 4.70 21.81
N GLY A 450 -10.19 5.71 21.37
CA GLY A 450 -10.82 6.72 22.21
C GLY A 450 -12.35 6.70 22.08
N LYS A 451 -13.07 7.55 22.84
CA LYS A 451 -14.54 7.65 22.79
C LYS A 451 -15.29 6.31 22.92
N GLY A 452 -14.77 5.39 23.73
CA GLY A 452 -15.35 4.06 23.93
C GLY A 452 -15.09 3.06 22.81
N PHE A 453 -14.31 3.42 21.79
CA PHE A 453 -13.77 2.47 20.82
C PHE A 453 -12.56 1.75 21.41
N ALA A 454 -12.48 0.44 21.16
CA ALA A 454 -11.26 -0.33 21.32
C ALA A 454 -10.56 -0.43 19.97
N ARG A 455 -9.24 -0.19 19.95
CA ARG A 455 -8.41 -0.51 18.78
C ARG A 455 -8.02 -1.97 18.84
N HIS A 456 -8.19 -2.65 17.72
CA HIS A 456 -7.78 -4.01 17.48
C HIS A 456 -6.75 -4.06 16.34
N TRP A 457 -5.92 -5.10 16.33
CA TRP A 457 -4.93 -5.34 15.30
C TRP A 457 -5.14 -6.74 14.71
N ASN A 458 -5.37 -6.81 13.40
CA ASN A 458 -5.43 -8.09 12.71
C ASN A 458 -4.01 -8.52 12.29
N SER A 459 -3.49 -9.56 12.94
CA SER A 459 -2.11 -10.01 12.71
C SER A 459 -1.89 -10.70 11.36
N ALA A 460 -2.94 -11.26 10.75
CA ALA A 460 -2.88 -11.91 9.44
C ALA A 460 -2.87 -10.85 8.33
N SER A 461 -3.84 -9.95 8.34
CA SER A 461 -4.01 -8.89 7.33
C SER A 461 -3.13 -7.66 7.53
N LYS A 462 -2.47 -7.52 8.68
CA LYS A 462 -1.57 -6.40 9.03
C LYS A 462 -2.26 -5.03 9.00
N VAL A 463 -3.49 -4.97 9.50
CA VAL A 463 -4.28 -3.73 9.54
C VAL A 463 -4.98 -3.55 10.88
N PRO A 464 -5.17 -2.30 11.33
CA PRO A 464 -5.96 -1.98 12.51
C PRO A 464 -7.45 -1.87 12.20
N TYR A 465 -8.26 -1.92 13.24
CA TYR A 465 -9.67 -1.52 13.20
C TYR A 465 -10.12 -1.03 14.58
N LEU A 466 -11.21 -0.27 14.61
CA LEU A 466 -11.85 0.21 15.83
C LEU A 466 -13.24 -0.41 15.97
N TYR A 467 -13.61 -0.80 17.18
CA TYR A 467 -14.97 -1.20 17.50
C TYR A 467 -15.44 -0.60 18.81
N ASN A 468 -16.65 -0.04 18.80
CA ASN A 468 -17.30 0.43 20.01
C ASN A 468 -18.48 -0.51 20.35
N PRO A 469 -18.38 -1.31 21.42
CA PRO A 469 -19.43 -2.29 21.76
C PRO A 469 -20.74 -1.65 22.22
N SER A 470 -20.71 -0.41 22.71
CA SER A 470 -21.91 0.31 23.15
C SER A 470 -22.69 0.90 21.98
N THR A 471 -22.00 1.53 21.03
CA THR A 471 -22.63 2.13 19.84
C THR A 471 -22.75 1.16 18.67
N LYS A 472 -22.06 0.01 18.75
CA LYS A 472 -21.96 -1.01 17.69
C LYS A 472 -21.41 -0.45 16.37
N VAL A 473 -20.48 0.49 16.48
CA VAL A 473 -19.80 1.06 15.31
C VAL A 473 -18.47 0.34 15.12
N PHE A 474 -18.24 -0.14 13.90
CA PHE A 474 -16.99 -0.74 13.44
C PHE A 474 -16.35 0.21 12.42
N ILE A 475 -15.04 0.46 12.53
CA ILE A 475 -14.27 1.30 11.59
C ILE A 475 -12.98 0.57 11.20
N THR A 476 -12.78 0.37 9.91
CA THR A 476 -11.50 -0.09 9.34
C THR A 476 -10.72 1.12 8.82
N TYR A 477 -9.38 1.08 8.87
CA TYR A 477 -8.50 2.18 8.43
C TYR A 477 -7.04 1.68 8.38
N ASP A 478 -6.11 2.55 7.98
CA ASP A 478 -4.66 2.36 8.19
C ASP A 478 -4.13 3.33 9.25
N ASP A 479 -3.14 2.88 10.02
CA ASP A 479 -2.38 3.70 10.97
C ASP A 479 -0.86 3.57 10.75
N GLU A 480 -0.06 4.17 11.62
CA GLU A 480 1.40 4.13 11.48
C GLU A 480 1.96 2.71 11.41
N ALA A 481 1.34 1.73 12.09
CA ALA A 481 1.82 0.37 12.12
C ALA A 481 1.53 -0.37 10.81
N SER A 482 0.32 -0.22 10.26
CA SER A 482 0.00 -0.88 8.99
C SER A 482 0.68 -0.24 7.79
N ILE A 483 0.86 1.09 7.79
CA ILE A 483 1.68 1.78 6.79
C ILE A 483 3.13 1.27 6.83
N HIS A 484 3.71 1.07 8.02
CA HIS A 484 5.05 0.50 8.13
C HIS A 484 5.15 -0.92 7.53
N GLU A 485 4.14 -1.77 7.78
CA GLU A 485 4.06 -3.11 7.19
C GLU A 485 3.94 -3.07 5.66
N LYS A 486 3.14 -2.15 5.12
CA LYS A 486 3.00 -1.92 3.67
C LYS A 486 4.30 -1.41 3.04
N ASN A 487 5.02 -0.51 3.70
CA ASN A 487 6.35 -0.08 3.26
C ASN A 487 7.38 -1.22 3.27
N ASN A 488 7.36 -2.07 4.29
CA ASN A 488 8.20 -3.27 4.32
C ASN A 488 7.84 -4.24 3.19
N TYR A 489 6.55 -4.37 2.89
CA TYR A 489 6.09 -5.14 1.73
C TYR A 489 6.60 -4.57 0.41
N ILE A 490 6.44 -3.26 0.17
CA ILE A 490 6.97 -2.53 -1.01
C ILE A 490 8.45 -2.86 -1.21
N LYS A 491 9.26 -2.74 -0.15
CA LYS A 491 10.69 -3.06 -0.17
C LYS A 491 10.94 -4.53 -0.51
N SER A 492 10.23 -5.45 0.16
CA SER A 492 10.42 -6.90 0.00
C SER A 492 10.07 -7.42 -1.40
N LYS A 493 9.10 -6.79 -2.06
CA LYS A 493 8.63 -7.16 -3.41
C LYS A 493 9.36 -6.40 -4.52
N GLY A 494 10.24 -5.46 -4.17
CA GLY A 494 10.92 -4.61 -5.15
C GLY A 494 9.96 -3.71 -5.93
N LEU A 495 8.87 -3.27 -5.28
CA LEU A 495 7.93 -2.33 -5.90
C LEU A 495 8.57 -0.95 -6.05
N ARG A 496 8.00 -0.13 -6.95
CA ARG A 496 8.50 1.22 -7.21
C ARG A 496 8.30 2.18 -6.05
N GLY A 497 7.30 1.96 -5.19
CA GLY A 497 7.02 2.83 -4.06
C GLY A 497 5.58 2.73 -3.57
N GLY A 498 5.16 3.75 -2.81
CA GLY A 498 3.82 3.89 -2.23
C GLY A 498 3.08 5.09 -2.82
N MET A 499 1.76 4.96 -2.93
CA MET A 499 0.82 6.00 -3.32
C MET A 499 -0.27 6.07 -2.27
N PHE A 500 -0.69 7.27 -1.89
CA PHE A 500 -1.79 7.44 -0.94
C PHE A 500 -2.86 8.40 -1.42
N TRP A 501 -4.10 8.03 -1.10
CA TRP A 501 -5.29 8.86 -1.16
C TRP A 501 -5.70 9.19 0.28
N GLU A 502 -5.71 10.43 0.74
CA GLU A 502 -5.37 11.70 0.07
C GLU A 502 -4.63 12.63 1.04
N LEU A 503 -3.97 13.69 0.54
CA LEU A 503 -3.11 14.55 1.37
C LEU A 503 -3.82 15.24 2.54
N ASN A 504 -5.07 15.69 2.36
CA ASN A 504 -5.86 16.34 3.43
C ASN A 504 -6.43 15.35 4.45
N ALA A 505 -6.37 14.05 4.17
CA ALA A 505 -6.78 12.99 5.10
C ALA A 505 -5.74 12.73 6.20
N ASP A 506 -4.55 13.32 6.10
CA ASP A 506 -3.47 13.26 7.10
C ASP A 506 -2.91 14.66 7.40
N ARG A 507 -3.76 15.57 7.93
CA ARG A 507 -3.41 17.00 8.14
C ARG A 507 -2.18 17.22 9.03
N ASN A 508 -1.95 16.33 9.99
CA ASN A 508 -0.79 16.38 10.87
C ASN A 508 0.46 15.66 10.29
N LYS A 509 0.36 15.12 9.06
CA LYS A 509 1.43 14.44 8.31
C LYS A 509 1.96 13.18 9.00
N THR A 510 1.17 12.55 9.86
CA THR A 510 1.63 11.39 10.63
C THR A 510 1.95 10.22 9.73
N LEU A 511 1.00 9.80 8.89
CA LEU A 511 1.16 8.67 7.98
C LEU A 511 2.15 8.99 6.87
N GLY A 512 2.08 10.19 6.30
CA GLY A 512 3.03 10.66 5.28
C GLY A 512 4.48 10.67 5.79
N ASN A 513 4.72 10.98 7.07
CA ASN A 513 6.04 10.89 7.67
C ASN A 513 6.54 9.44 7.78
N VAL A 514 5.66 8.48 8.10
CA VAL A 514 6.03 7.05 8.14
C VAL A 514 6.49 6.59 6.76
N ILE A 515 5.72 6.89 5.70
CA ILE A 515 6.10 6.54 4.32
C ILE A 515 7.44 7.15 3.93
N SER A 516 7.59 8.47 4.15
CA SER A 516 8.83 9.20 3.86
C SER A 516 10.06 8.61 4.55
N ASN A 517 9.93 8.24 5.82
CA ASN A 517 11.03 7.68 6.61
C ASN A 517 11.36 6.23 6.22
N ASP A 518 10.35 5.43 5.87
CA ASP A 518 10.52 4.01 5.55
C ASP A 518 11.01 3.77 4.11
N LEU A 519 10.71 4.70 3.20
CA LEU A 519 10.99 4.64 1.77
C LEU A 519 11.96 5.76 1.36
N PRO A 520 13.28 5.53 1.34
CA PRO A 520 14.25 6.54 0.92
C PRO A 520 14.03 6.94 -0.56
N HIS A 521 14.01 8.25 -0.84
CA HIS A 521 13.55 8.79 -2.12
C HIS A 521 14.37 9.96 -2.66
#